data_AF-A0A090VE63-F1
#
_entry.id   AF-A0A090VE63-F1
#
_cell.length_a   1.000
_cell.length_b   1.000
_cell.length_c   1.000
_cell.angle_alpha   90.00
_cell.angle_beta   90.00
_cell.angle_gamma   90.00
#
_symmetry.space_group_name_H-M   'P 1'
#
loop_
_entity.id
_entity.type
_entity.pdbx_description
1 polymer ?
#
loop_
_entity_poly.entity_id
_entity_poly.type
_entity_poly.pdbx_seq_one_letter_code
_entity_poly.pdbx_strand_id
1 'polypeptide(L)'
;MLNSGLKLREGFNRVAENNIMVNNSLHPHVWFVNSEDVFKHNIVQKSYQDVRLSGWGKEMDYNFFPNEESMLKAQIYNRDLHSAFGDPMFKDPASLDFSVAENSPALKIGFKNFPMDQFGVQNAELKKMAKTPEIPVMRDPSEENKKGTLVVAWLRNDLKSVESEQEQSAYGLNTPEGVILLKVWSGSPAVKNNGLKKGDVILEADGKKVKTVKDFFQINVENKTNKLDLVIMRNQSEKKITINTK
;
A
#
# COMPACT_ATOMS: atom_id res chain seq x y z
N MET A 1 -0.88 8.19 -14.25
CA MET A 1 -0.56 6.76 -14.02
C MET A 1 -1.82 5.93 -14.24
N LEU A 2 -1.76 4.88 -15.06
CA LEU A 2 -2.92 4.06 -15.43
C LEU A 2 -2.92 2.74 -14.66
N ASN A 3 -4.00 2.43 -13.95
CA ASN A 3 -4.15 1.27 -13.06
C ASN A 3 -3.05 1.13 -11.98
N SER A 4 -2.21 2.15 -11.83
CA SER A 4 -1.01 2.14 -11.00
C SER A 4 -1.01 3.37 -10.09
N GLY A 5 -0.49 3.18 -8.88
CA GLY A 5 -0.40 4.22 -7.87
C GLY A 5 1.01 4.79 -7.75
N LEU A 6 1.14 5.86 -6.97
CA LEU A 6 2.44 6.43 -6.65
C LEU A 6 2.98 5.83 -5.36
N LYS A 7 4.21 5.31 -5.40
CA LYS A 7 4.92 4.80 -4.22
C LYS A 7 6.03 5.76 -3.83
N LEU A 8 6.00 6.23 -2.59
CA LEU A 8 7.05 7.05 -2.00
C LEU A 8 7.84 6.23 -0.96
N ARG A 9 8.29 5.05 -1.35
CA ARG A 9 9.03 4.15 -0.45
C ARG A 9 10.43 4.70 -0.15
N GLU A 10 10.88 4.57 1.10
CA GLU A 10 12.28 4.73 1.54
C GLU A 10 13.00 6.00 1.01
N GLY A 11 12.29 7.14 0.92
CA GLY A 11 12.85 8.40 0.44
C GLY A 11 12.47 9.59 1.32
N PHE A 12 13.09 10.73 1.04
CA PHE A 12 12.94 11.97 1.80
C PHE A 12 12.83 13.18 0.87
N ASN A 13 12.14 14.24 1.31
CA ASN A 13 12.02 15.54 0.65
C ASN A 13 11.52 15.49 -0.80
N ARG A 14 10.67 14.52 -1.16
CA ARG A 14 10.09 14.44 -2.51
C ARG A 14 8.84 15.28 -2.58
N VAL A 15 8.59 15.84 -3.75
CA VAL A 15 7.36 16.57 -4.05
C VAL A 15 6.63 15.84 -5.15
N ALA A 16 5.41 15.38 -4.85
CA ALA A 16 4.51 14.74 -5.79
C ALA A 16 3.25 15.59 -5.90
N GLU A 17 3.20 16.41 -6.94
CA GLU A 17 2.09 17.31 -7.19
C GLU A 17 1.54 17.19 -8.60
N ASN A 18 0.26 17.53 -8.75
CA ASN A 18 -0.41 17.63 -10.05
C ASN A 18 -0.47 16.31 -10.86
N ASN A 19 -0.57 15.18 -10.17
CA ASN A 19 -0.63 13.85 -10.76
C ASN A 19 -2.06 13.33 -10.87
N ILE A 20 -2.30 12.41 -11.80
CA ILE A 20 -3.55 11.64 -11.92
C ILE A 20 -3.23 10.15 -11.71
N MET A 21 -3.92 9.51 -10.76
CA MET A 21 -3.82 8.08 -10.46
C MET A 21 -5.12 7.38 -10.80
N VAL A 22 -5.22 6.87 -12.02
CA VAL A 22 -6.43 6.21 -12.53
C VAL A 22 -6.57 4.82 -11.91
N ASN A 23 -7.76 4.51 -11.37
CA ASN A 23 -8.11 3.29 -10.63
C ASN A 23 -7.17 2.99 -9.44
N ASN A 24 -6.45 3.99 -8.94
CA ASN A 24 -5.41 3.81 -7.95
C ASN A 24 -5.18 5.08 -7.10
N SER A 25 -4.20 5.06 -6.21
CA SER A 25 -3.95 6.14 -5.27
C SER A 25 -2.47 6.22 -4.84
N LEU A 26 -2.19 6.96 -3.79
CA LEU A 26 -0.91 6.96 -3.09
C LEU A 26 -0.75 5.67 -2.27
N HIS A 27 0.46 5.11 -2.30
CA HIS A 27 0.90 3.94 -1.54
C HIS A 27 2.05 4.37 -0.61
N PRO A 28 1.77 5.01 0.53
CA PRO A 28 2.80 5.44 1.47
C PRO A 28 3.25 4.23 2.29
N HIS A 29 4.09 3.40 1.68
CA HIS A 29 4.62 2.17 2.29
C HIS A 29 5.97 2.46 2.95
N VAL A 30 6.10 2.05 4.22
CA VAL A 30 7.37 2.14 4.97
C VAL A 30 7.91 3.59 4.99
N TRP A 31 7.02 4.55 5.16
CA TRP A 31 7.38 5.95 5.23
C TRP A 31 7.98 6.28 6.60
N PHE A 32 9.15 6.94 6.58
CA PHE A 32 9.87 7.32 7.78
C PHE A 32 9.21 8.52 8.45
N VAL A 33 9.36 8.61 9.78
CA VAL A 33 9.06 9.84 10.52
C VAL A 33 9.93 10.95 9.93
N ASN A 34 9.36 12.13 9.70
CA ASN A 34 10.02 13.28 9.06
C ASN A 34 10.59 12.93 7.68
N SER A 35 9.85 12.18 6.85
CA SER A 35 10.24 12.01 5.44
C SER A 35 10.27 13.35 4.70
N GLU A 36 9.58 14.37 5.22
CA GLU A 36 9.44 15.69 4.61
C GLU A 36 8.82 15.67 3.20
N ASP A 37 8.21 14.55 2.80
CA ASP A 37 7.59 14.43 1.50
C ASP A 37 6.31 15.28 1.41
N VAL A 38 6.02 15.79 0.21
CA VAL A 38 4.84 16.58 -0.12
C VAL A 38 3.99 15.83 -1.14
N PHE A 39 2.69 15.71 -0.86
CA PHE A 39 1.70 15.10 -1.76
C PHE A 39 0.45 15.98 -1.85
N LYS A 40 0.35 16.79 -2.90
CA LYS A 40 -0.74 17.77 -3.03
C LYS A 40 -1.22 18.02 -4.46
N HIS A 41 -2.42 18.56 -4.60
CA HIS A 41 -3.00 18.91 -5.90
C HIS A 41 -3.09 17.70 -6.85
N ASN A 42 -3.27 16.48 -6.33
CA ASN A 42 -3.36 15.27 -7.13
C ASN A 42 -4.81 14.80 -7.24
N ILE A 43 -5.14 14.12 -8.35
CA ILE A 43 -6.39 13.36 -8.48
C ILE A 43 -6.08 11.89 -8.18
N VAL A 44 -6.73 11.33 -7.17
CA VAL A 44 -6.67 9.91 -6.81
C VAL A 44 -8.04 9.26 -7.00
N GLN A 45 -8.07 7.97 -7.32
CA GLN A 45 -9.32 7.23 -7.55
C GLN A 45 -9.53 6.07 -6.56
N LYS A 46 -8.71 6.00 -5.51
CA LYS A 46 -8.87 5.09 -4.37
C LYS A 46 -8.46 5.76 -3.07
N SER A 47 -8.84 5.16 -1.94
CA SER A 47 -8.27 5.48 -0.63
C SER A 47 -6.74 5.33 -0.67
N TYR A 48 -6.01 6.11 0.14
CA TYR A 48 -4.59 5.85 0.34
C TYR A 48 -4.37 4.42 0.85
N GLN A 49 -3.33 3.78 0.33
CA GLN A 49 -3.02 2.38 0.59
C GLN A 49 -1.78 2.32 1.48
N ASP A 50 -1.88 2.81 2.72
CA ASP A 50 -0.73 2.85 3.63
C ASP A 50 -0.39 1.46 4.18
N VAL A 51 0.91 1.15 4.25
CA VAL A 51 1.39 -0.12 4.82
C VAL A 51 2.65 0.15 5.63
N ARG A 52 2.61 -0.20 6.92
CA ARG A 52 3.70 0.01 7.89
C ARG A 52 4.18 1.47 7.93
N LEU A 53 3.23 2.40 7.96
CA LEU A 53 3.51 3.81 8.09
C LEU A 53 4.07 4.13 9.48
N SER A 54 5.22 4.82 9.55
CA SER A 54 5.77 5.30 10.82
C SER A 54 5.52 6.79 11.04
N GLY A 55 5.27 7.54 9.97
CA GLY A 55 4.88 8.95 9.99
C GLY A 55 4.38 9.38 8.61
N TRP A 56 3.72 10.53 8.57
CA TRP A 56 3.28 11.16 7.33
C TRP A 56 4.33 12.15 6.83
N GLY A 57 4.25 12.49 5.53
CA GLY A 57 5.05 13.55 4.94
C GLY A 57 4.78 14.93 5.56
N LYS A 58 5.56 15.93 5.13
CA LYS A 58 5.47 17.33 5.55
C LYS A 58 4.09 17.91 5.26
N GLU A 59 3.59 17.67 4.06
CA GLU A 59 2.33 18.24 3.58
C GLU A 59 1.60 17.20 2.74
N MET A 60 0.37 16.90 3.15
CA MET A 60 -0.56 16.07 2.40
C MET A 60 -1.89 16.78 2.42
N ASP A 61 -2.19 17.49 1.34
CA ASP A 61 -3.36 18.35 1.30
C ASP A 61 -3.78 18.70 -0.12
N TYR A 62 -4.99 19.23 -0.25
CA TYR A 62 -5.54 19.67 -1.54
C TYR A 62 -5.52 18.57 -2.61
N ASN A 63 -5.81 17.32 -2.24
CA ASN A 63 -5.98 16.22 -3.18
C ASN A 63 -7.47 16.04 -3.51
N PHE A 64 -7.75 15.46 -4.67
CA PHE A 64 -9.10 15.18 -5.13
C PHE A 64 -9.37 13.68 -5.04
N PHE A 65 -10.28 13.30 -4.16
CA PHE A 65 -10.65 11.91 -3.85
C PHE A 65 -11.87 11.47 -4.65
N PRO A 66 -12.07 10.15 -4.84
CA PRO A 66 -13.20 9.68 -5.62
C PRO A 66 -14.54 9.78 -4.88
N ASN A 67 -14.53 9.73 -3.55
CA ASN A 67 -15.72 9.78 -2.70
C ASN A 67 -15.37 10.31 -1.31
N GLU A 68 -16.41 10.66 -0.56
CA GLU A 68 -16.30 11.22 0.79
C GLU A 68 -15.59 10.26 1.75
N GLU A 69 -15.90 8.96 1.70
CA GLU A 69 -15.28 7.95 2.55
C GLU A 69 -13.74 7.92 2.41
N SER A 70 -13.25 7.92 1.16
CA SER A 70 -11.81 7.91 0.87
C SER A 70 -11.12 9.17 1.38
N MET A 71 -11.78 10.33 1.26
CA MET A 71 -11.26 11.60 1.77
C MET A 71 -11.24 11.62 3.30
N LEU A 72 -12.34 11.23 3.95
CA LEU A 72 -12.45 11.20 5.41
C LEU A 72 -11.39 10.26 6.02
N LYS A 73 -11.09 9.12 5.38
CA LYS A 73 -9.99 8.22 5.78
C LYS A 73 -8.61 8.88 5.75
N ALA A 74 -8.37 9.85 4.87
CA ALA A 74 -7.13 10.64 4.91
C ALA A 74 -7.18 11.68 6.04
N GLN A 75 -8.35 12.31 6.26
CA GLN A 75 -8.56 13.36 7.25
C GLN A 75 -8.46 12.92 8.71
N ILE A 76 -8.71 11.65 9.03
CA ILE A 76 -8.54 11.12 10.41
C ILE A 76 -7.12 11.33 10.97
N TYR A 77 -6.14 11.55 10.10
CA TYR A 77 -4.75 11.79 10.46
C TYR A 77 -4.38 13.29 10.53
N ASN A 78 -5.37 14.19 10.54
CA ASN A 78 -5.17 15.64 10.41
C ASN A 78 -4.36 16.02 9.15
N ARG A 79 -4.68 15.34 8.04
CA ARG A 79 -4.15 15.55 6.69
C ARG A 79 -5.32 15.80 5.74
N ASP A 80 -5.05 16.28 4.54
CA ASP A 80 -6.08 16.44 3.50
C ASP A 80 -7.29 17.27 3.95
N LEU A 81 -7.07 18.24 4.86
CA LEU A 81 -8.14 19.02 5.46
C LEU A 81 -8.79 19.99 4.46
N HIS A 82 -8.07 20.37 3.41
CA HIS A 82 -8.56 21.21 2.31
C HIS A 82 -8.76 20.43 1.00
N SER A 83 -8.69 19.10 1.08
CA SER A 83 -9.01 18.20 -0.03
C SER A 83 -10.50 18.20 -0.34
N ALA A 84 -10.85 17.72 -1.52
CA ALA A 84 -12.23 17.59 -1.97
C ALA A 84 -12.47 16.19 -2.57
N PHE A 85 -13.72 15.86 -2.81
CA PHE A 85 -14.09 14.60 -3.46
C PHE A 85 -15.16 14.80 -4.55
N GLY A 86 -15.31 13.81 -5.41
CA GLY A 86 -16.39 13.72 -6.39
C GLY A 86 -15.91 13.23 -7.75
N ASP A 87 -16.66 13.59 -8.79
CA ASP A 87 -16.27 13.31 -10.17
C ASP A 87 -15.23 14.33 -10.65
N PRO A 88 -14.02 13.91 -11.08
CA PRO A 88 -13.03 14.82 -11.64
C PRO A 88 -13.46 15.39 -13.00
N MET A 89 -14.49 14.86 -13.66
CA MET A 89 -15.00 15.32 -14.96
C MET A 89 -13.93 15.24 -16.05
N PHE A 90 -13.31 14.07 -16.21
CA PHE A 90 -12.34 13.83 -17.28
C PHE A 90 -12.99 14.01 -18.66
N LYS A 91 -12.26 14.63 -19.60
CA LYS A 91 -12.80 14.98 -20.92
C LYS A 91 -13.02 13.77 -21.82
N ASP A 92 -12.00 12.94 -22.02
CA ASP A 92 -12.10 11.75 -22.87
C ASP A 92 -11.13 10.62 -22.45
N PRO A 93 -11.43 9.92 -21.34
CA PRO A 93 -10.63 8.77 -20.90
C PRO A 93 -10.52 7.65 -21.96
N ALA A 94 -11.52 7.52 -22.84
CA ALA A 94 -11.54 6.49 -23.87
C ALA A 94 -10.44 6.71 -24.93
N SER A 95 -10.05 7.97 -25.15
CA SER A 95 -8.91 8.36 -25.99
C SER A 95 -7.64 8.66 -25.19
N LEU A 96 -7.58 8.23 -23.91
CA LEU A 96 -6.49 8.50 -22.96
C LEU A 96 -6.30 9.98 -22.59
N ASP A 97 -7.30 10.83 -22.81
CA ASP A 97 -7.32 12.22 -22.33
C ASP A 97 -7.97 12.29 -20.94
N PHE A 98 -7.11 12.36 -19.93
CA PHE A 98 -7.48 12.52 -18.53
C PHE A 98 -7.39 13.99 -18.08
N SER A 99 -7.34 14.95 -18.99
CA SER A 99 -7.58 16.34 -18.61
C SER A 99 -9.01 16.49 -18.08
N VAL A 100 -9.22 17.44 -17.17
CA VAL A 100 -10.54 17.72 -16.57
C VAL A 100 -11.24 18.87 -17.28
N ALA A 101 -12.57 18.85 -17.28
CA ALA A 101 -13.40 19.95 -17.78
C ALA A 101 -13.14 21.27 -17.01
N GLU A 102 -13.42 22.41 -17.64
CA GLU A 102 -13.16 23.75 -17.05
C GLU A 102 -13.97 24.02 -15.78
N ASN A 103 -15.12 23.37 -15.63
CA ASN A 103 -15.97 23.44 -14.44
C ASN A 103 -15.69 22.31 -13.43
N SER A 104 -14.64 21.52 -13.62
CA SER A 104 -14.29 20.41 -12.73
C SER A 104 -14.02 20.91 -11.30
N PRO A 105 -14.57 20.24 -10.28
CA PRO A 105 -14.26 20.56 -8.89
C PRO A 105 -12.78 20.32 -8.53
N ALA A 106 -12.06 19.45 -9.25
CA ALA A 106 -10.64 19.22 -9.02
C ALA A 106 -9.80 20.49 -9.23
N LEU A 107 -10.21 21.39 -10.12
CA LEU A 107 -9.51 22.66 -10.32
C LEU A 107 -9.58 23.58 -9.09
N LYS A 108 -10.62 23.45 -8.24
CA LYS A 108 -10.78 24.25 -7.01
C LYS A 108 -9.78 23.89 -5.93
N ILE A 109 -9.30 22.64 -5.92
CA ILE A 109 -8.21 22.22 -5.03
C ILE A 109 -6.83 22.55 -5.61
N GLY A 110 -6.74 23.30 -6.70
CA GLY A 110 -5.46 23.74 -7.28
C GLY A 110 -4.83 22.75 -8.27
N PHE A 111 -5.51 21.66 -8.64
CA PHE A 111 -5.10 20.81 -9.76
C PHE A 111 -5.10 21.63 -11.05
N LYS A 112 -4.14 21.36 -11.93
CA LYS A 112 -3.97 22.03 -13.22
C LYS A 112 -3.87 20.98 -14.31
N ASN A 113 -4.67 21.16 -15.37
CA ASN A 113 -4.50 20.38 -16.58
C ASN A 113 -3.06 20.55 -17.11
N PHE A 114 -2.51 19.45 -17.62
CA PHE A 114 -1.20 19.39 -18.26
C PHE A 114 -1.33 18.65 -19.60
N PRO A 115 -0.37 18.84 -20.53
CA PRO A 115 -0.43 18.18 -21.83
C PRO A 115 -0.43 16.65 -21.70
N MET A 116 -1.45 16.00 -22.28
CA MET A 116 -1.64 14.54 -22.21
C MET A 116 -0.76 13.75 -23.19
N ASP A 117 0.14 14.43 -23.89
CA ASP A 117 1.01 13.89 -24.94
C ASP A 117 2.52 14.14 -24.70
N GLN A 118 2.86 14.80 -23.59
CA GLN A 118 4.24 15.20 -23.22
C GLN A 118 4.84 14.36 -22.08
N PHE A 119 4.56 13.07 -22.00
CA PHE A 119 5.22 12.15 -21.07
C PHE A 119 5.54 10.81 -21.74
N GLY A 120 6.41 10.01 -21.09
CA GLY A 120 6.91 8.76 -21.66
C GLY A 120 7.98 8.99 -22.73
N VAL A 121 7.93 8.22 -23.82
CA VAL A 121 8.92 8.31 -24.91
C VAL A 121 8.63 9.54 -25.77
N GLN A 122 9.51 10.54 -25.70
CA GLN A 122 9.35 11.80 -26.43
C GLN A 122 10.16 11.87 -27.75
N ASN A 123 11.21 11.05 -27.90
CA ASN A 123 11.97 10.99 -29.14
C ASN A 123 11.07 10.48 -30.29
N ALA A 124 11.01 11.20 -31.40
CA ALA A 124 10.05 10.93 -32.48
C ALA A 124 10.18 9.52 -33.08
N GLU A 125 11.40 9.04 -33.32
CA GLU A 125 11.62 7.70 -33.87
C GLU A 125 11.25 6.61 -32.86
N LEU A 126 11.65 6.78 -31.60
CA LEU A 126 11.29 5.83 -30.54
C LEU A 126 9.78 5.85 -30.23
N LYS A 127 9.12 7.01 -30.37
CA LYS A 127 7.68 7.15 -30.14
C LYS A 127 6.86 6.35 -31.15
N LYS A 128 7.34 6.24 -32.41
CA LYS A 128 6.72 5.38 -33.44
C LYS A 128 6.82 3.88 -33.10
N MET A 129 7.87 3.49 -32.37
CA MET A 129 8.09 2.10 -31.94
C MET A 129 7.44 1.78 -30.59
N ALA A 130 7.13 2.81 -29.80
CA ALA A 130 6.56 2.66 -28.47
C ALA A 130 5.14 2.12 -28.56
N LYS A 131 4.82 1.16 -27.69
CA LYS A 131 3.45 0.65 -27.56
C LYS A 131 2.56 1.70 -26.91
N THR A 132 1.35 1.87 -27.43
CA THR A 132 0.29 2.62 -26.76
C THR A 132 -0.18 1.84 -25.53
N PRO A 133 -0.38 2.50 -24.37
CA PRO A 133 -0.93 1.83 -23.21
C PRO A 133 -2.38 1.41 -23.44
N GLU A 134 -2.80 0.35 -22.76
CA GLU A 134 -4.19 -0.08 -22.76
C GLU A 134 -5.08 0.97 -22.06
N ILE A 135 -6.26 1.20 -22.63
CA ILE A 135 -7.26 2.09 -22.05
C ILE A 135 -7.79 1.42 -20.76
N PRO A 136 -7.67 2.09 -19.60
CA PRO A 136 -8.17 1.51 -18.36
C PRO A 136 -9.69 1.49 -18.35
N VAL A 137 -10.28 0.37 -17.93
CA VAL A 137 -11.69 0.33 -17.57
C VAL A 137 -11.87 1.15 -16.30
N MET A 138 -12.64 2.25 -16.37
CA MET A 138 -12.91 3.09 -15.22
C MET A 138 -13.74 2.30 -14.20
N ARG A 139 -13.21 2.14 -12.99
CA ARG A 139 -13.91 1.43 -11.92
C ARG A 139 -14.76 2.40 -11.12
N ASP A 140 -15.93 1.93 -10.70
CA ASP A 140 -16.73 2.64 -9.72
C ASP A 140 -16.00 2.65 -8.37
N PRO A 141 -15.71 3.83 -7.79
CA PRO A 141 -15.06 3.91 -6.50
C PRO A 141 -15.85 3.30 -5.33
N SER A 142 -17.16 3.11 -5.47
CA SER A 142 -18.01 2.46 -4.46
C SER A 142 -17.79 0.94 -4.38
N GLU A 143 -17.15 0.35 -5.39
CA GLU A 143 -16.82 -1.08 -5.48
C GLU A 143 -15.49 -1.43 -4.78
N GLU A 144 -14.94 -0.56 -3.92
CA GLU A 144 -13.74 -0.89 -3.13
C GLU A 144 -14.02 -2.15 -2.27
N ASN A 145 -13.24 -3.22 -2.52
CA ASN A 145 -13.46 -4.55 -1.95
C ASN A 145 -13.60 -4.53 -0.41
N LYS A 146 -14.82 -4.69 0.09
CA LYS A 146 -15.18 -4.82 1.52
C LYS A 146 -14.75 -6.16 2.14
N LYS A 147 -13.70 -6.80 1.63
CA LYS A 147 -13.24 -8.08 2.17
C LYS A 147 -12.42 -7.79 3.42
N GLY A 148 -13.06 -7.92 4.58
CA GLY A 148 -12.39 -7.76 5.87
C GLY A 148 -11.22 -8.75 5.99
N THR A 149 -10.04 -8.23 6.30
CA THR A 149 -8.86 -9.05 6.60
C THR A 149 -9.08 -9.84 7.88
N LEU A 150 -8.85 -11.15 7.84
CA LEU A 150 -8.95 -12.01 9.02
C LEU A 150 -7.70 -11.87 9.89
N VAL A 151 -7.88 -11.34 11.10
CA VAL A 151 -6.83 -11.27 12.14
C VAL A 151 -7.11 -12.35 13.19
N VAL A 152 -6.08 -13.13 13.53
CA VAL A 152 -6.17 -14.26 14.47
C VAL A 152 -5.12 -14.12 15.56
N ALA A 153 -5.48 -14.51 16.78
CA ALA A 153 -4.57 -14.45 17.92
C ALA A 153 -3.74 -15.73 18.06
N TRP A 154 -2.43 -15.61 18.28
CA TRP A 154 -1.55 -16.72 18.65
C TRP A 154 -0.56 -16.29 19.72
N LEU A 155 -0.58 -16.98 20.87
CA LEU A 155 0.21 -16.61 22.06
C LEU A 155 0.05 -15.13 22.45
N ARG A 156 -1.19 -14.62 22.30
CA ARG A 156 -1.60 -13.21 22.49
C ARG A 156 -0.95 -12.19 21.54
N ASN A 157 -0.38 -12.65 20.43
CA ASN A 157 0.03 -11.81 19.32
C ASN A 157 -1.05 -11.80 18.23
N ASP A 158 -1.12 -10.74 17.44
CA ASP A 158 -2.08 -10.61 16.34
C ASP A 158 -1.39 -10.99 15.02
N LEU A 159 -1.93 -12.01 14.34
CA LEU A 159 -1.40 -12.54 13.09
C LEU A 159 -2.42 -12.34 11.98
N LYS A 160 -1.94 -12.17 10.74
CA LYS A 160 -2.77 -12.24 9.55
C LYS A 160 -2.02 -12.83 8.37
N SER A 161 -2.73 -13.37 7.40
CA SER A 161 -2.12 -13.75 6.12
C SER A 161 -1.72 -12.50 5.35
N VAL A 162 -0.72 -12.63 4.49
CA VAL A 162 -0.50 -11.68 3.38
C VAL A 162 -1.66 -11.87 2.40
N GLU A 163 -2.33 -10.78 2.01
CA GLU A 163 -3.54 -10.85 1.17
C GLU A 163 -3.42 -9.98 -0.09
N SER A 164 -2.32 -9.22 -0.25
CA SER A 164 -2.18 -8.24 -1.31
C SER A 164 -0.75 -8.08 -1.84
N GLU A 165 -0.63 -7.65 -3.10
CA GLU A 165 0.66 -7.26 -3.71
C GLU A 165 1.27 -6.03 -3.03
N GLN A 166 0.43 -5.18 -2.43
CA GLN A 166 0.84 -4.01 -1.66
C GLN A 166 1.65 -4.45 -0.43
N GLU A 167 1.15 -5.44 0.31
CA GLU A 167 1.84 -6.03 1.44
C GLU A 167 3.09 -6.79 1.01
N GLN A 168 3.00 -7.61 -0.04
CA GLN A 168 4.18 -8.27 -0.62
C GLN A 168 5.32 -7.26 -0.81
N SER A 169 5.01 -6.15 -1.49
CA SER A 169 5.98 -5.09 -1.75
C SER A 169 6.49 -4.45 -0.44
N ALA A 170 5.62 -4.12 0.50
CA ALA A 170 5.99 -3.44 1.75
C ALA A 170 6.81 -4.30 2.72
N TYR A 171 6.63 -5.62 2.70
CA TYR A 171 7.38 -6.56 3.52
C TYR A 171 8.62 -7.13 2.82
N GLY A 172 8.79 -6.86 1.52
CA GLY A 172 9.94 -7.34 0.73
C GLY A 172 9.84 -8.82 0.38
N LEU A 173 8.63 -9.31 0.11
CA LEU A 173 8.33 -10.72 -0.14
C LEU A 173 8.43 -11.07 -1.63
N ASN A 174 8.84 -12.31 -1.91
CA ASN A 174 8.90 -12.83 -3.28
C ASN A 174 7.51 -13.16 -3.85
N THR A 175 6.56 -13.52 -3.00
CA THR A 175 5.16 -13.82 -3.34
C THR A 175 4.22 -13.19 -2.32
N PRO A 176 2.93 -12.97 -2.62
CA PRO A 176 1.95 -12.46 -1.67
C PRO A 176 1.48 -13.59 -0.73
N GLU A 177 2.42 -14.34 -0.16
CA GLU A 177 2.20 -15.47 0.75
C GLU A 177 2.98 -15.25 2.05
N GLY A 178 2.48 -15.79 3.16
CA GLY A 178 3.12 -15.73 4.48
C GLY A 178 2.18 -15.23 5.56
N VAL A 179 2.70 -15.15 6.78
CA VAL A 179 1.92 -14.70 7.96
C VAL A 179 2.60 -13.52 8.65
N ILE A 180 1.95 -12.36 8.59
CA ILE A 180 2.42 -11.10 9.16
C ILE A 180 2.11 -11.04 10.65
N LEU A 181 3.08 -10.59 11.44
CA LEU A 181 2.90 -10.23 12.85
C LEU A 181 2.53 -8.76 13.00
N LEU A 182 1.24 -8.49 13.24
CA LEU A 182 0.70 -7.14 13.34
C LEU A 182 0.97 -6.49 14.70
N LYS A 183 0.77 -7.28 15.76
CA LYS A 183 1.02 -6.86 17.14
C LYS A 183 1.69 -7.97 17.90
N VAL A 184 2.58 -7.58 18.80
CA VAL A 184 3.30 -8.48 19.67
C VAL A 184 3.00 -8.14 21.13
N TRP A 185 2.70 -9.16 21.93
CA TRP A 185 2.57 -9.02 23.37
C TRP A 185 3.91 -9.34 24.02
N SER A 186 4.44 -8.40 24.83
CA SER A 186 5.77 -8.52 25.44
C SER A 186 5.93 -9.75 26.36
N GLY A 187 4.83 -10.25 26.93
CA GLY A 187 4.81 -11.46 27.74
C GLY A 187 4.84 -12.77 26.94
N SER A 188 4.69 -12.71 25.61
CA SER A 188 4.60 -13.89 24.76
C SER A 188 5.93 -14.66 24.74
N PRO A 189 5.95 -16.00 24.87
CA PRO A 189 7.19 -16.76 24.77
C PRO A 189 7.82 -16.66 23.38
N ALA A 190 7.02 -16.40 22.34
CA ALA A 190 7.47 -16.28 20.95
C ALA A 190 8.35 -15.04 20.68
N VAL A 191 8.31 -14.02 21.54
CA VAL A 191 9.02 -12.74 21.34
C VAL A 191 10.26 -12.60 22.22
N LYS A 192 10.46 -13.53 23.16
CA LYS A 192 11.64 -13.56 24.04
C LYS A 192 12.90 -13.94 23.27
N ASN A 193 14.08 -13.71 23.85
CA ASN A 193 15.37 -14.15 23.31
C ASN A 193 15.64 -13.73 21.85
N ASN A 194 15.31 -12.48 21.51
CA ASN A 194 15.41 -11.96 20.13
C ASN A 194 14.55 -12.73 19.11
N GLY A 195 13.45 -13.33 19.58
CA GLY A 195 12.43 -14.01 18.80
C GLY A 195 11.63 -13.07 17.90
N LEU A 196 10.35 -13.35 17.73
CA LEU A 196 9.48 -12.63 16.82
C LEU A 196 9.27 -11.16 17.21
N LYS A 197 9.14 -10.29 16.21
CA LYS A 197 8.95 -8.84 16.34
C LYS A 197 7.76 -8.39 15.48
N LYS A 198 7.18 -7.25 15.84
CA LYS A 198 6.17 -6.59 15.01
C LYS A 198 6.72 -6.35 13.61
N GLY A 199 5.95 -6.75 12.61
CA GLY A 199 6.28 -6.59 11.20
C GLY A 199 7.17 -7.69 10.61
N ASP A 200 7.49 -8.74 11.38
CA ASP A 200 8.02 -9.96 10.78
C ASP A 200 6.93 -10.66 9.95
N VAL A 201 7.36 -11.38 8.92
CA VAL A 201 6.50 -12.30 8.15
C VAL A 201 7.05 -13.70 8.27
N ILE A 202 6.25 -14.64 8.75
CA ILE A 202 6.61 -16.06 8.81
C ILE A 202 6.42 -16.66 7.41
N LEU A 203 7.47 -17.26 6.88
CA LEU A 203 7.52 -17.89 5.54
C LEU A 203 7.57 -19.41 5.65
N GLU A 204 8.23 -19.92 6.68
CA GLU A 204 8.31 -21.36 6.99
C GLU A 204 8.24 -21.58 8.50
N ALA A 205 7.69 -22.73 8.88
CA ALA A 205 7.71 -23.24 10.25
C ALA A 205 8.04 -24.74 10.23
N ASP A 206 9.00 -25.18 11.04
CA ASP A 206 9.52 -26.54 11.09
C ASP A 206 9.83 -27.14 9.70
N GLY A 207 10.45 -26.34 8.83
CA GLY A 207 10.82 -26.73 7.46
C GLY A 207 9.62 -26.86 6.49
N LYS A 208 8.41 -26.50 6.90
CA LYS A 208 7.22 -26.47 6.05
C LYS A 208 6.88 -25.05 5.65
N LYS A 209 6.58 -24.84 4.37
CA LYS A 209 6.16 -23.53 3.85
C LYS A 209 4.83 -23.08 4.45
N VAL A 210 4.78 -21.81 4.86
CA VAL A 210 3.62 -21.15 5.45
C VAL A 210 3.09 -20.14 4.43
N LYS A 211 1.91 -20.38 3.85
CA LYS A 211 1.29 -19.44 2.91
C LYS A 211 0.22 -18.59 3.58
N THR A 212 -0.49 -19.18 4.53
CA THR A 212 -1.63 -18.58 5.22
C THR A 212 -1.55 -18.84 6.72
N VAL A 213 -2.35 -18.11 7.50
CA VAL A 213 -2.51 -18.39 8.94
C VAL A 213 -2.97 -19.82 9.21
N LYS A 214 -3.80 -20.40 8.32
CA LYS A 214 -4.28 -21.78 8.45
C LYS A 214 -3.11 -22.77 8.40
N ASP A 215 -2.19 -22.59 7.44
CA ASP A 215 -1.00 -23.44 7.32
C ASP A 215 -0.12 -23.33 8.57
N PHE A 216 0.08 -22.11 9.06
CA PHE A 216 0.86 -21.86 10.27
C PHE A 216 0.26 -22.59 11.48
N PHE A 217 -1.05 -22.48 11.70
CA PHE A 217 -1.71 -23.16 12.82
C PHE A 217 -1.67 -24.68 12.70
N GLN A 218 -1.82 -25.23 11.48
CA GLN A 218 -1.68 -26.65 11.23
C GLN A 218 -0.31 -27.15 11.68
N ILE A 219 0.76 -26.46 11.27
CA ILE A 219 2.14 -26.80 11.64
C ILE A 219 2.36 -26.64 13.15
N ASN A 220 1.88 -25.55 13.74
CA ASN A 220 2.01 -25.28 15.18
C ASN A 220 1.31 -26.34 16.04
N VAL A 221 0.16 -26.88 15.60
CA VAL A 221 -0.55 -27.96 16.31
C VAL A 221 0.18 -29.29 16.19
N GLU A 222 0.81 -29.55 15.04
CA GLU A 222 1.60 -30.77 14.81
C GLU A 222 2.93 -30.77 15.59
N ASN A 223 3.47 -29.59 15.92
CA ASN A 223 4.66 -29.45 16.74
C ASN A 223 4.41 -29.96 18.16
N LYS A 224 5.12 -31.03 18.54
CA LYS A 224 5.02 -31.66 19.87
C LYS A 224 6.03 -31.11 20.87
N THR A 225 6.82 -30.11 20.47
CA THR A 225 7.88 -29.53 21.29
C THR A 225 7.40 -28.20 21.89
N ASN A 226 8.23 -27.58 22.73
CA ASN A 226 7.98 -26.22 23.23
C ASN A 226 8.74 -25.17 22.41
N LYS A 227 9.27 -25.55 21.25
CA LYS A 227 10.05 -24.69 20.35
C LYS A 227 9.52 -24.78 18.92
N LEU A 228 9.74 -23.73 18.15
CA LEU A 228 9.37 -23.70 16.74
C LEU A 228 10.51 -23.08 15.95
N ASP A 229 10.99 -23.79 14.94
CA ASP A 229 12.02 -23.27 14.02
C ASP A 229 11.33 -22.55 12.87
N LEU A 230 11.70 -21.30 12.65
CA LEU A 230 11.04 -20.42 11.69
C LEU A 230 12.03 -19.88 10.66
N VAL A 231 11.57 -19.74 9.43
CA VAL A 231 12.13 -18.80 8.46
C VAL A 231 11.21 -17.58 8.40
N ILE A 232 11.77 -16.40 8.69
CA ILE A 232 11.03 -15.15 8.69
C ILE A 232 11.64 -14.13 7.73
N MET A 233 10.81 -13.28 7.14
CA MET A 233 11.24 -12.03 6.52
C MET A 233 11.29 -10.94 7.57
N ARG A 234 12.49 -10.37 7.82
CA ARG A 234 12.67 -9.22 8.72
C ARG A 234 13.59 -8.20 8.07
N ASN A 235 13.10 -6.98 7.90
CA ASN A 235 13.84 -5.90 7.23
C ASN A 235 14.37 -6.33 5.85
N GLN A 236 13.49 -6.94 5.04
CA GLN A 236 13.80 -7.39 3.67
C GLN A 236 14.92 -8.45 3.57
N SER A 237 15.19 -9.15 4.67
CA SER A 237 16.15 -10.24 4.73
C SER A 237 15.51 -11.45 5.41
N GLU A 238 15.68 -12.62 4.80
CA GLU A 238 15.28 -13.89 5.40
C GLU A 238 16.19 -14.22 6.59
N LYS A 239 15.59 -14.65 7.69
CA LYS A 239 16.28 -15.05 8.92
C LYS A 239 15.72 -16.36 9.43
N LYS A 240 16.62 -17.25 9.82
CA LYS A 240 16.29 -18.45 10.59
C LYS A 240 16.32 -18.11 12.08
N ILE A 241 15.24 -18.39 12.78
CA ILE A 241 15.15 -18.20 14.24
C ILE A 241 14.49 -19.41 14.88
N THR A 242 14.80 -19.64 16.14
CA THR A 242 14.08 -20.60 16.99
C THR A 242 13.41 -19.82 18.10
N ILE A 243 12.12 -20.08 18.33
CA ILE A 243 11.33 -19.43 19.38
C ILE A 243 10.74 -20.45 20.34
N ASN A 244 10.26 -19.99 21.50
CA ASN A 244 9.50 -20.81 22.43
C ASN A 244 7.99 -20.62 22.19
N THR A 245 7.21 -21.67 22.38
CA THR A 245 5.74 -21.68 22.22
C THR A 245 4.97 -21.79 23.54
N LYS A 246 5.68 -21.92 24.66
CA LYS A 246 5.13 -21.95 26.03
C LYS A 246 5.97 -21.13 26.99
#